data_AF-Q8GNU6-F1
#
_entry.id   AF-Q8GNU6-F1
#
_cell.length_a   1.000
_cell.length_b   1.000
_cell.length_c   1.000
_cell.angle_alpha   90.00
_cell.angle_beta   90.00
_cell.angle_gamma   90.00
#
_symmetry.space_group_name_H-M   'P 1'
#
loop_
_entity.id
_entity.type
_entity.pdbx_description
1 polymer ?
#
loop_
_entity_poly.entity_id
_entity_poly.type
_entity_poly.pdbx_seq_one_letter_code
_entity_poly.pdbx_strand_id
1 'polypeptide(L)' 'MEIQQTHRKINRPLVSLVLAGALISAIPQESHAAFFTTVIIPAIVGGIASGAAVGTVSG' A
#
# COMPACT_ATOMS: atom_id res chain seq x y z
N MET A 1 9.17 -9.98 39.15
CA MET A 1 8.35 -10.22 37.93
C MET A 1 8.84 -9.32 36.79
N GLU A 2 10.05 -9.54 36.26
CA GLU A 2 10.70 -8.55 35.37
C GLU A 2 11.21 -9.12 34.03
N ILE A 3 11.00 -10.41 33.77
CA ILE A 3 11.38 -11.07 32.50
C ILE A 3 10.27 -11.04 31.44
N GLN A 4 9.02 -10.77 31.84
CA GLN A 4 7.88 -10.67 30.93
C GLN A 4 7.82 -9.32 30.19
N GLN A 5 8.54 -8.28 30.64
CA GLN A 5 8.52 -6.96 29.99
C GLN A 5 9.41 -6.86 28.76
N THR A 6 10.56 -7.55 28.75
CA THR A 6 11.46 -7.61 27.58
C THR A 6 10.80 -8.35 26.42
N HIS A 7 10.08 -9.44 26.68
CA HIS A 7 9.39 -10.22 25.64
C HIS A 7 8.17 -9.49 25.07
N ARG A 8 7.43 -8.71 25.89
CA ARG A 8 6.27 -7.93 25.42
C ARG A 8 6.66 -6.77 24.50
N LYS A 9 7.87 -6.23 24.67
CA LYS A 9 8.38 -5.07 23.90
C LYS A 9 9.03 -5.48 22.58
N ILE A 10 9.52 -6.71 22.44
CA ILE A 10 10.11 -7.26 21.20
C ILE A 10 9.05 -7.72 20.20
N ASN A 11 7.87 -8.14 20.66
CA ASN A 11 6.79 -8.58 19.76
C ASN A 11 6.20 -7.41 18.95
N ARG A 12 6.15 -6.19 19.49
CA ARG A 12 5.65 -5.00 18.77
C ARG A 12 6.49 -4.62 17.54
N PRO A 13 7.83 -4.49 17.63
CA PRO A 13 8.67 -4.20 16.46
C PRO A 13 8.67 -5.36 15.46
N LEU A 14 8.61 -6.61 15.90
CA LEU A 14 8.49 -7.77 15.00
C LEU A 14 7.17 -7.78 14.22
N VAL A 15 6.04 -7.53 14.89
CA VAL A 15 4.73 -7.42 14.24
C VAL A 15 4.70 -6.26 13.24
N SER A 16 5.28 -5.11 13.59
CA SER A 16 5.37 -3.97 12.66
C SER A 16 6.24 -4.28 11.44
N LEU A 17 7.33 -5.02 11.63
CA LEU A 17 8.24 -5.39 10.55
C LEU A 17 7.60 -6.42 9.60
N VAL A 18 6.91 -7.42 10.15
CA VAL A 18 6.16 -8.40 9.35
C VAL A 18 5.03 -7.73 8.58
N LEU A 19 4.31 -6.80 9.23
CA LEU A 19 3.25 -6.04 8.56
C LEU A 19 3.80 -5.14 7.45
N ALA A 20 4.90 -4.42 7.70
CA ALA A 20 5.56 -3.62 6.68
C ALA A 20 6.08 -4.48 5.51
N GLY A 21 6.68 -5.63 5.81
CA GLY A 21 7.13 -6.60 4.80
C GLY A 21 5.98 -7.18 3.98
N ALA A 22 4.85 -7.50 4.61
CA ALA A 22 3.64 -7.97 3.93
C ALA A 22 3.03 -6.91 3.02
N LEU A 23 3.00 -5.65 3.48
CA LEU A 23 2.52 -4.53 2.66
C LEU A 23 3.42 -4.29 1.44
N ILE A 24 4.75 -4.34 1.61
CA ILE A 24 5.70 -4.18 0.51
C ILE A 24 5.65 -5.38 -0.45
N SER A 25 5.49 -6.60 0.07
CA SER A 25 5.36 -7.81 -0.75
C SER A 25 4.05 -7.90 -1.52
N ALA A 26 2.99 -7.24 -1.06
CA ALA A 26 1.74 -7.12 -1.80
C ALA A 26 1.84 -6.16 -2.98
N ILE A 27 2.90 -5.33 -3.03
CA ILE A 27 3.23 -4.53 -4.21
C ILE A 27 3.91 -5.49 -5.20
N PRO A 28 3.32 -5.70 -6.40
CA PRO A 28 3.89 -6.60 -7.39
C PRO A 28 5.35 -6.22 -7.65
N GLN A 29 6.30 -7.11 -7.34
CA GLN A 29 7.73 -6.98 -7.69
C GLN A 29 7.95 -7.23 -9.19
N GLU A 30 6.97 -6.87 -10.00
CA GLU A 30 6.97 -7.12 -11.43
C GLU A 30 7.88 -6.10 -12.12
N SER A 31 8.39 -6.49 -13.29
CA SER A 31 9.13 -5.62 -14.19
C SER A 31 8.47 -4.23 -14.30
N HIS A 32 9.27 -3.17 -14.39
CA HIS A 32 8.79 -1.78 -14.46
C HIS A 32 7.64 -1.58 -15.48
N ALA A 33 7.61 -2.37 -16.55
CA ALA A 33 6.54 -2.38 -17.55
C ALA A 33 5.19 -2.94 -17.04
N ALA A 34 5.22 -3.99 -16.22
CA ALA A 34 4.02 -4.56 -15.63
C ALA A 34 3.45 -3.65 -14.54
N PHE A 35 4.30 -3.00 -13.74
CA PHE A 35 3.85 -1.98 -12.77
C PHE A 35 3.18 -0.78 -13.48
N PHE A 36 3.76 -0.31 -14.58
CA PHE A 36 3.18 0.77 -15.36
C PHE A 36 1.79 0.42 -15.92
N THR A 37 1.63 -0.78 -16.46
CA THR A 37 0.38 -1.20 -17.12
C THR A 37 -0.70 -1.65 -16.14
N THR A 38 -0.34 -2.17 -14.97
CA THR A 38 -1.30 -2.68 -13.98
C THR A 38 -1.67 -1.69 -12.88
N VAL A 39 -0.78 -0.74 -12.55
CA VAL A 39 -1.00 0.24 -11.47
C VAL A 39 -1.09 1.66 -12.01
N ILE A 40 -0.11 2.10 -12.81
CA ILE A 40 -0.03 3.51 -13.23
C ILE A 40 -1.09 3.88 -14.26
N ILE A 41 -1.22 3.11 -15.36
CA ILE A 41 -2.24 3.37 -16.39
C ILE A 41 -3.66 3.32 -15.81
N PRO A 42 -4.05 2.29 -15.03
CA PRO A 42 -5.38 2.26 -14.42
C PRO A 42 -5.62 3.40 -13.43
N ALA A 43 -4.61 3.81 -12.66
CA ALA A 43 -4.74 4.95 -11.74
C ALA A 43 -4.94 6.27 -12.47
N ILE A 44 -4.22 6.50 -13.57
CA ILE A 44 -4.40 7.70 -14.42
C ILE A 44 -5.79 7.69 -15.07
N VAL A 45 -6.19 6.57 -15.69
CA VAL A 45 -7.51 6.44 -16.32
C VAL A 45 -8.64 6.62 -15.31
N GLY A 46 -8.53 5.98 -14.14
CA GLY A 46 -9.49 6.13 -13.05
C GLY A 46 -9.52 7.56 -12.48
N GLY A 47 -8.37 8.22 -12.39
CA GLY A 47 -8.25 9.61 -11.96
C GLY A 47 -8.88 10.60 -12.95
N ILE A 48 -8.68 10.40 -14.26
CA ILE A 48 -9.32 11.21 -15.30
C ILE A 48 -10.84 10.96 -15.30
N ALA A 49 -11.27 9.71 -15.21
CA ALA A 49 -12.70 9.37 -15.15
C ALA A 49 -13.37 10.01 -13.92
N SER A 50 -12.72 9.94 -12.76
CA SER A 50 -13.21 10.57 -11.52
C SER A 50 -13.19 12.09 -11.61
N GLY A 51 -12.11 12.69 -12.13
CA GLY A 51 -12.00 14.14 -12.31
C GLY A 51 -13.03 14.69 -13.30
N ALA A 52 -13.30 13.97 -14.40
CA ALA A 52 -14.36 14.31 -15.34
C ALA A 52 -15.74 14.17 -14.69
N ALA A 53 -15.99 13.07 -13.95
CA ALA A 53 -17.25 12.89 -13.23
C ALA A 53 -17.49 14.03 -12.22
N VAL A 54 -16.48 14.42 -11.45
CA VAL A 54 -16.54 15.56 -10.52
C VAL A 54 -16.75 16.89 -11.27
N GLY A 55 -16.11 17.09 -12.42
CA GLY A 55 -16.29 18.28 -13.25
C GLY A 55 -17.68 18.40 -13.87
N THR A 56 -18.37 17.27 -14.14
CA THR A 56 -19.74 17.28 -14.68
C THR A 56 -20.83 17.52 -13.62
N VAL A 57 -20.55 17.23 -12.34
CA VAL A 57 -21.50 17.49 -11.24
C VAL A 57 -21.39 18.91 -10.66
N SER A 58 -20.35 19.66 -11.04
CA SER A 58 -20.17 21.06 -10.64
C SER A 58 -20.62 22.08 -11.69
N GLY A 59 -21.21 21.62 -12.80
CA GLY A 59 -21.75 22.44 -13.88
C GLY A 59 -23.22 22.78 -13.68
#